data_AF-A0A960EAU8-F1
#
_entry.id   AF-A0A960EAU8-F1
#
_cell.length_a   1.000
_cell.length_b   1.000
_cell.length_c   1.000
_cell.angle_alpha   90.00
_cell.angle_beta   90.00
_cell.angle_gamma   90.00
#
_symmetry.space_group_name_H-M   'P 1'
#
loop_
_entity.id
_entity.type
_entity.pdbx_description
1 polymer ?
#
loop_
_entity_poly.entity_id
_entity_poly.type
_entity_poly.pdbx_seq_one_letter_code
_entity_poly.pdbx_strand_id
1 'polypeptide(L)' 'MRHGISLPPFGELAEPAVVAELAVAAEQAGWDGVFVWDHVMRPADETEIIGSPTVTLAAIAAATSRVRFGAMVT' A
#
# COMPACT_ATOMS: atom_id res chain seq x y z
N MET A 1 6.90 -17.49 12.45
CA MET A 1 7.46 -16.49 11.51
C MET A 1 6.34 -15.53 11.13
N ARG A 2 6.66 -14.29 10.70
CA ARG A 2 5.66 -13.29 10.28
C ARG A 2 5.85 -12.95 8.81
N HIS A 3 4.76 -12.76 8.07
CA HIS A 3 4.77 -12.53 6.61
C HIS A 3 4.02 -11.26 6.25
N GLY A 4 4.57 -10.47 5.31
CA GLY A 4 3.96 -9.22 4.87
C GLY A 4 4.01 -9.03 3.36
N ILE A 5 3.14 -8.16 2.85
CA ILE A 5 3.01 -7.80 1.44
C ILE A 5 3.63 -6.41 1.23
N SER A 6 4.42 -6.24 0.16
CA SER A 6 5.00 -4.96 -0.24
C SER A 6 4.33 -4.50 -1.54
N LEU A 7 3.80 -3.28 -1.54
CA LEU A 7 3.00 -2.73 -2.63
C LEU A 7 3.62 -1.42 -3.16
N PRO A 8 3.92 -1.34 -4.47
CA PRO A 8 4.29 -0.09 -5.11
C PRO A 8 3.02 0.71 -5.49
N PRO A 9 2.84 1.96 -5.04
CA PRO A 9 1.65 2.75 -5.35
C PRO A 9 1.72 3.35 -6.76
N PHE A 10 1.78 2.51 -7.79
CA PHE A 10 1.89 2.90 -9.19
C PHE A 10 0.71 2.36 -9.99
N GLY A 11 0.33 3.06 -11.06
CA GLY A 11 -0.76 2.63 -11.94
C GLY A 11 -2.06 2.44 -11.16
N GLU A 12 -2.66 1.25 -11.22
CA GLU A 12 -3.89 0.94 -10.47
C GLU A 12 -3.72 1.04 -8.95
N LEU A 13 -2.53 0.68 -8.44
CA LEU A 13 -2.21 0.79 -7.01
C LEU A 13 -1.93 2.24 -6.57
N ALA A 14 -1.96 3.21 -7.49
CA ALA A 14 -1.91 4.63 -7.13
C ALA A 14 -3.22 5.12 -6.50
N GLU A 15 -4.33 4.41 -6.71
CA GLU A 15 -5.62 4.70 -6.09
C GLU A 15 -5.67 4.17 -4.65
N PRO A 16 -5.76 5.04 -3.61
CA PRO A 16 -5.76 4.61 -2.22
C PRO A 16 -6.86 3.60 -1.87
N ALA A 17 -8.05 3.71 -2.50
CA ALA A 17 -9.14 2.78 -2.25
C ALA A 17 -8.79 1.33 -2.65
N VAL A 18 -8.12 1.15 -3.78
CA VAL A 18 -7.69 -0.18 -4.26
C VAL A 18 -6.71 -0.83 -3.27
N VAL A 19 -5.74 -0.05 -2.77
CA VAL A 19 -4.77 -0.56 -1.80
C VAL A 19 -5.43 -0.86 -0.45
N ALA A 20 -6.41 -0.06 -0.04
CA ALA A 20 -7.20 -0.33 1.18
C ALA A 20 -7.99 -1.64 1.06
N GLU A 21 -8.62 -1.92 -0.09
CA GLU A 21 -9.30 -3.20 -0.35
C GLU A 21 -8.33 -4.39 -0.28
N LEU A 22 -7.13 -4.25 -0.88
CA LEU A 22 -6.08 -5.25 -0.77
C LEU A 22 -5.62 -5.48 0.68
N ALA A 23 -5.53 -4.41 1.48
CA ALA A 23 -5.16 -4.51 2.88
C ALA A 23 -6.24 -5.21 3.72
N VAL A 24 -7.52 -4.97 3.43
CA VAL A 24 -8.64 -5.71 4.04
C VAL A 24 -8.58 -7.19 3.68
N ALA A 25 -8.35 -7.52 2.40
CA ALA A 25 -8.22 -8.90 1.95
C ALA A 25 -7.01 -9.59 2.60
N ALA A 26 -5.88 -8.91 2.72
CA ALA A 26 -4.69 -9.41 3.39
C ALA A 26 -4.94 -9.66 4.89
N GLU A 27 -5.62 -8.74 5.57
CA GLU A 27 -6.00 -8.89 6.97
C GLU A 27 -6.89 -10.12 7.18
N GLN A 28 -7.91 -10.30 6.34
CA GLN A 28 -8.83 -11.45 6.39
C GLN A 28 -8.12 -12.78 6.10
N ALA A 29 -7.13 -12.77 5.20
CA ALA A 29 -6.30 -13.93 4.88
C ALA A 29 -5.23 -14.23 5.94
N GLY A 30 -5.09 -13.39 6.98
CA GLY A 30 -4.19 -13.63 8.11
C GLY A 30 -2.75 -13.16 7.89
N TRP A 31 -2.51 -12.24 6.94
CA TRP A 31 -1.20 -11.60 6.79
C TRP A 31 -0.84 -10.73 7.99
N ASP A 32 0.46 -10.66 8.32
CA ASP A 32 0.95 -9.88 9.46
C ASP A 32 1.18 -8.40 9.13
N GLY A 33 1.34 -8.05 7.85
CA GLY A 33 1.53 -6.66 7.45
C GLY A 33 1.40 -6.35 5.96
N VAL A 34 1.13 -5.08 5.66
CA VAL A 34 1.04 -4.50 4.31
C VAL A 34 1.84 -3.20 4.27
N PHE A 35 2.81 -3.09 3.36
CA PHE A 35 3.74 -1.98 3.31
C PHE A 35 3.74 -1.30 1.95
N VAL A 36 3.78 0.03 1.94
CA VAL A 36 3.71 0.86 0.72
C VAL A 36 5.05 1.51 0.44
N TRP A 37 5.44 1.62 -0.82
CA TRP A 37 6.66 2.33 -1.19
C TRP A 37 6.46 3.85 -1.14
N ASP A 38 7.42 4.60 -0.60
CA ASP A 38 7.39 6.06 -0.63
C ASP A 38 8.12 6.58 -1.87
N HIS A 39 7.41 6.70 -2.99
CA HIS A 39 7.95 7.23 -4.23
C HIS A 39 7.05 8.34 -4.76
N VAL A 40 7.67 9.40 -5.29
CA VAL A 40 6.97 10.56 -5.87
C VAL A 40 7.28 10.74 -7.36
N MET A 41 8.23 9.98 -7.90
CA MET A 41 8.65 10.04 -9.30
C MET A 41 9.18 8.68 -9.77
N ARG A 42 8.93 8.37 -11.04
CA ARG A 42 9.54 7.28 -11.79
C ARG A 42 9.86 7.76 -13.21
N PRO A 43 10.74 7.06 -13.94
CA PRO A 43 10.97 7.33 -15.36
C PRO A 43 9.66 7.28 -16.16
N ALA A 44 9.52 8.18 -17.13
CA ALA A 44 8.27 8.33 -17.90
C ALA A 44 7.98 7.14 -18.82
N ASP A 45 9.01 6.40 -19.23
CA ASP A 45 8.91 5.12 -19.96
C ASP A 45 8.41 3.97 -19.07
N GLU A 46 8.29 4.22 -17.76
CA GLU A 46 8.00 3.25 -16.74
C GLU A 46 6.61 3.45 -16.11
N THR A 47 6.30 4.64 -15.57
CA THR A 47 4.93 5.08 -15.20
C THR A 47 4.95 6.54 -14.75
N GLU A 48 3.94 7.31 -15.15
CA GLU A 48 3.69 8.67 -14.63
C GLU A 48 2.60 8.69 -13.54
N ILE A 49 1.88 7.59 -13.35
CA ILE A 49 0.80 7.46 -12.36
C ILE A 49 1.40 6.95 -11.04
N ILE A 50 1.50 7.84 -10.06
CA ILE A 50 2.12 7.59 -8.77
C ILE A 50 1.19 8.09 -7.66
N GLY A 51 0.81 7.19 -6.77
CA GLY A 51 -0.08 7.46 -5.64
C GLY A 51 0.68 8.03 -4.45
N SER A 52 0.00 8.84 -3.66
CA SER A 52 0.57 9.39 -2.43
C SER A 52 0.65 8.30 -1.35
N PRO A 53 1.85 7.93 -0.86
CA PRO A 53 2.00 6.89 0.15
C PRO A 53 1.31 7.26 1.46
N THR A 54 1.30 8.54 1.85
CA THR A 54 0.65 8.99 3.08
C THR A 54 -0.88 8.90 2.99
N VAL A 55 -1.47 9.25 1.85
CA VAL A 55 -2.92 9.08 1.62
C VAL A 55 -3.28 7.60 1.55
N THR A 56 -2.48 6.78 0.87
CA THR A 56 -2.66 5.33 0.81
C THR A 56 -2.60 4.69 2.20
N LEU A 57 -1.63 5.08 3.04
CA LEU A 57 -1.53 4.59 4.42
C LEU A 57 -2.74 5.03 5.27
N ALA A 58 -3.25 6.24 5.07
CA ALA A 58 -4.48 6.69 5.75
C ALA A 58 -5.71 5.87 5.33
N ALA A 59 -5.82 5.49 4.06
CA ALA A 59 -6.88 4.63 3.57
C ALA A 59 -6.81 3.22 4.17
N ILE A 60 -5.59 2.63 4.24
CA ILE A 60 -5.37 1.34 4.93
C ILE A 60 -5.77 1.44 6.41
N ALA A 61 -5.36 2.51 7.09
CA ALA A 61 -5.67 2.75 8.49
C ALA A 61 -7.18 2.84 8.75
N ALA A 62 -7.92 3.47 7.84
CA ALA A 62 -9.36 3.63 7.95
C ALA A 62 -10.13 2.33 7.68
N ALA A 63 -9.59 1.42 6.87
CA ALA A 63 -10.28 0.21 6.41
C ALA A 63 -9.94 -1.06 7.21
N THR A 64 -8.84 -1.07 7.97
CA THR A 64 -8.33 -2.27 8.66
C THR A 64 -8.22 -2.06 10.17
N SER A 65 -8.08 -3.15 10.94
CA SER A 65 -8.15 -3.09 12.41
C SER A 65 -7.01 -3.81 13.15
N ARG A 66 -6.25 -4.67 12.48
CA ARG A 66 -5.28 -5.60 13.07
C ARG A 66 -3.97 -5.69 12.28
N VAL A 67 -4.03 -5.69 10.95
CA VAL A 67 -2.85 -5.82 10.09
C VAL A 67 -1.90 -4.66 10.34
N ARG A 68 -0.59 -4.93 10.46
CA ARG A 68 0.38 -3.84 10.57
C ARG A 68 0.56 -3.20 9.21
N PHE A 69 0.75 -1.89 9.18
CA PHE A 69 1.04 -1.20 7.93
C PHE A 69 2.05 -0.08 8.14
N GLY A 70 2.68 0.35 7.04
CA GLY A 70 3.67 1.42 7.07
C GLY A 70 4.32 1.65 5.71
N ALA A 71 5.05 2.76 5.59
CA ALA A 71 5.97 2.95 4.48
C ALA A 71 7.21 2.05 4.65
N MET A 72 7.74 1.50 3.56
CA MET A 72 8.98 0.70 3.60
C MET A 72 9.82 0.93 2.33
N VAL A 73 10.78 1.85 2.34
CA VAL A 73 11.14 2.85 3.38
C VAL A 73 10.58 4.25 3.04
N THR A 74 10.57 5.15 4.02
CA THR A 74 10.49 6.62 3.83
C THR A 74 11.88 7.19 3.55
#